data_AF-A0A1M7NNL8-F1
#
_entry.id   AF-A0A1M7NNL8-F1
#
_cell.length_a   1.000
_cell.length_b   1.000
_cell.length_c   1.000
_cell.angle_alpha   90.00
_cell.angle_beta   90.00
_cell.angle_gamma   90.00
#
_symmetry.space_group_name_H-M   'P 1'
#
loop_
_entity.id
_entity.type
_entity.pdbx_description
1 polymer ?
#
loop_
_entity_poly.entity_id
_entity_poly.type
_entity_poly.pdbx_seq_one_letter_code
_entity_poly.pdbx_strand_id
1 'polypeptide(L)'
;MKETFLNLIDYIKNPVLEKDLNTDTKYRFKIFLHLLVISIATGLVISPIFVILDEIGFVNMDNHKIDEMFKNLSLFQILLTGGIIAPVIEELIFRAPITSFKKPTSFKIGFYVFAVLFGLVHLSNFDITTNVLIAAPLLVLPQIILGAYFGFIRVKFGLIWSMLLHGCYNSILMIIGFGFE
;
A
#
# COMPACT_ATOMS: atom_id res chain seq x y z
N MET A 1 16.76 8.29 7.54
CA MET A 1 15.65 8.35 6.57
C MET A 1 16.11 8.55 5.13
N LYS A 2 16.97 9.56 4.81
CA LYS A 2 17.47 9.81 3.44
C LYS A 2 18.04 8.56 2.76
N GLU A 3 18.94 7.84 3.41
CA GLU A 3 19.53 6.60 2.87
C GLU A 3 18.46 5.52 2.60
N THR A 4 17.52 5.31 3.53
CA THR A 4 16.40 4.39 3.33
C THR A 4 15.55 4.77 2.12
N PHE A 5 15.27 6.06 1.93
CA PHE A 5 14.52 6.55 0.78
C PHE A 5 15.29 6.30 -0.54
N LEU A 6 16.58 6.63 -0.59
CA LEU A 6 17.39 6.38 -1.79
C LEU A 6 17.47 4.88 -2.12
N ASN A 7 17.72 4.04 -1.13
CA ASN A 7 17.75 2.58 -1.30
C ASN A 7 16.40 2.03 -1.78
N LEU A 8 15.29 2.55 -1.26
CA LEU A 8 13.94 2.20 -1.70
C LEU A 8 13.73 2.56 -3.18
N ILE A 9 14.06 3.79 -3.56
CA ILE A 9 13.90 4.27 -4.94
C ILE A 9 14.78 3.48 -5.91
N ASP A 10 16.05 3.26 -5.57
CA ASP A 10 16.98 2.52 -6.42
C ASP A 10 16.56 1.04 -6.56
N TYR A 11 16.04 0.45 -5.49
CA TYR A 11 15.44 -0.88 -5.56
C TYR A 11 14.21 -0.91 -6.46
N ILE A 12 13.29 0.06 -6.36
CA ILE A 12 12.08 0.09 -7.19
C ILE A 12 12.42 0.27 -8.67
N LYS A 13 13.51 0.95 -9.03
CA LYS A 13 13.99 1.05 -10.42
C LYS A 13 14.50 -0.29 -10.96
N ASN A 14 15.09 -1.12 -10.10
CA ASN A 14 15.64 -2.42 -10.48
C ASN A 14 15.52 -3.46 -9.36
N PRO A 15 14.33 -4.03 -9.13
CA PRO A 15 14.12 -4.94 -8.01
C PRO A 15 14.88 -6.25 -8.23
N VAL A 16 15.57 -6.70 -7.19
CA VAL A 16 16.32 -7.96 -7.17
C VAL A 16 15.86 -8.83 -5.99
N LEU A 17 15.78 -10.15 -6.20
CA LEU A 17 15.38 -11.11 -5.17
C LEU A 17 16.53 -11.35 -4.19
N GLU A 18 16.80 -10.35 -3.34
CA GLU A 18 17.90 -10.38 -2.38
C GLU A 18 17.45 -9.86 -1.02
N LYS A 19 17.56 -10.72 -0.01
CA LYS A 19 17.28 -10.36 1.38
C LYS A 19 18.34 -9.43 1.92
N ASP A 20 17.97 -8.62 2.90
CA ASP A 20 18.95 -7.91 3.70
C ASP A 20 19.65 -8.90 4.64
N LEU A 21 20.98 -8.95 4.57
CA LEU A 21 21.80 -9.81 5.42
C LEU A 21 21.82 -9.35 6.88
N ASN A 22 21.50 -8.08 7.16
CA ASN A 22 21.40 -7.59 8.52
C ASN A 22 20.12 -8.11 9.19
N THR A 23 20.30 -8.96 10.19
CA THR A 23 19.21 -9.55 10.99
C THR A 23 18.94 -8.82 12.30
N ASP A 24 19.68 -7.75 12.62
CA ASP A 24 19.48 -6.99 13.84
C ASP A 24 18.07 -6.36 13.88
N THR A 25 17.35 -6.64 14.96
CA THR A 25 15.95 -6.20 15.10
C THR A 25 15.83 -4.68 15.17
N LYS A 26 16.77 -4.00 15.84
CA LYS A 26 16.73 -2.53 15.97
C LYS A 26 16.94 -1.86 14.61
N TYR A 27 17.89 -2.37 13.81
CA TYR A 27 18.11 -1.94 12.44
C TYR A 27 16.86 -2.12 11.59
N ARG A 28 16.26 -3.33 11.58
CA ARG A 28 15.06 -3.61 10.78
C ARG A 28 13.87 -2.75 11.20
N PHE A 29 13.68 -2.56 12.50
CA PHE A 29 12.62 -1.70 13.03
C PHE A 29 12.84 -0.23 12.67
N LYS A 30 14.08 0.26 12.66
CA LYS A 30 14.42 1.62 12.18
C LYS A 30 14.05 1.79 10.70
N ILE A 31 14.39 0.82 9.84
CA ILE A 31 14.01 0.85 8.42
C ILE A 31 12.49 0.79 8.26
N PHE A 32 11.82 -0.08 9.02
CA PHE A 32 10.37 -0.16 9.06
C PHE A 32 9.72 1.20 9.38
N LEU A 33 10.17 1.89 10.43
CA LEU A 33 9.63 3.21 10.80
C LEU A 33 9.86 4.25 9.71
N HIS A 34 11.03 4.26 9.07
CA HIS A 34 11.27 5.14 7.92
C HIS A 34 10.29 4.85 6.78
N LEU A 35 10.07 3.57 6.44
CA LEU A 35 9.14 3.17 5.38
C LEU A 35 7.70 3.53 5.72
N LEU A 36 7.28 3.43 6.98
CA LEU A 36 5.96 3.86 7.44
C LEU A 36 5.77 5.36 7.21
N VAL A 37 6.74 6.18 7.63
CA VAL A 37 6.71 7.64 7.40
C VAL A 37 6.71 7.98 5.92
N ILE A 38 7.55 7.31 5.11
CA ILE A 38 7.58 7.50 3.65
C ILE A 38 6.23 7.13 3.01
N SER A 39 5.58 6.06 3.47
CA SER A 39 4.28 5.60 2.97
C SER A 39 3.18 6.62 3.25
N ILE A 40 3.12 7.15 4.48
CA ILE A 40 2.18 8.20 4.87
C ILE A 40 2.43 9.47 4.07
N ALA A 41 3.69 9.92 3.97
CA ALA A 41 4.05 11.10 3.18
C ALA A 41 3.69 10.94 1.70
N THR A 42 3.88 9.75 1.12
CA THR A 42 3.49 9.45 -0.26
C THR A 42 1.98 9.62 -0.46
N GLY A 43 1.17 9.08 0.46
CA GLY A 43 -0.29 9.24 0.42
C GLY A 43 -0.71 10.72 0.50
N LEU A 44 -0.13 11.48 1.42
CA LEU A 44 -0.42 12.91 1.60
C LEU A 44 0.02 13.77 0.40
N VAL A 45 1.13 13.43 -0.26
CA VAL A 45 1.59 14.17 -1.45
C VAL A 45 0.68 13.90 -2.65
N ILE A 46 0.10 12.71 -2.75
CA ILE A 46 -0.80 12.34 -3.86
C ILE A 46 -2.24 12.77 -3.57
N SER A 47 -2.64 12.90 -2.29
CA SER A 47 -4.02 13.20 -1.90
C SER A 47 -4.66 14.42 -2.59
N PRO A 48 -3.96 15.53 -2.90
CA PRO A 48 -4.56 16.69 -3.57
C PRO A 48 -5.13 16.38 -4.95
N ILE A 49 -4.62 15.34 -5.64
CA ILE A 49 -5.14 14.94 -6.95
C ILE A 49 -6.60 14.49 -6.83
N PHE A 50 -6.94 13.76 -5.77
CA PHE A 50 -8.30 13.28 -5.52
C PHE A 50 -9.27 14.44 -5.29
N VAL A 51 -8.85 15.45 -4.53
CA VAL A 51 -9.65 16.67 -4.31
C VAL A 51 -9.89 17.39 -5.63
N ILE A 52 -8.88 17.54 -6.49
CA ILE A 52 -9.04 18.19 -7.80
C ILE A 52 -10.03 17.42 -8.68
N LEU A 53 -9.96 16.09 -8.72
CA LEU A 53 -10.86 15.27 -9.54
C LEU A 53 -12.33 15.38 -9.10
N ASP A 54 -12.55 15.57 -7.80
CA ASP A 54 -13.87 15.77 -7.22
C ASP A 54 -14.42 17.17 -7.48
N GLU A 55 -13.61 18.20 -7.23
CA GLU A 55 -13.96 19.62 -7.43
C GLU A 55 -14.33 19.94 -8.89
N ILE A 56 -13.68 19.29 -9.86
CA ILE A 56 -14.02 19.44 -11.29
C ILE A 56 -15.19 18.54 -11.73
N GLY A 57 -15.75 17.74 -10.82
CA GLY A 57 -16.84 16.81 -11.08
C GLY A 57 -16.47 15.62 -11.97
N PHE A 58 -15.18 15.28 -12.08
CA PHE A 58 -14.73 14.17 -12.93
C PHE A 58 -14.99 12.82 -12.25
N VAL A 59 -14.70 12.72 -10.95
CA VAL A 59 -14.96 11.52 -10.12
C VAL A 59 -15.66 11.98 -8.85
N ASN A 60 -16.82 11.40 -8.53
CA ASN A 60 -17.50 11.68 -7.27
C ASN A 60 -16.80 10.93 -6.13
N MET A 61 -16.36 11.67 -5.11
CA MET A 61 -15.67 11.13 -3.95
C MET A 61 -16.55 11.06 -2.69
N ASP A 62 -17.73 11.68 -2.71
CA ASP A 62 -18.71 11.66 -1.61
C ASP A 62 -19.28 10.25 -1.33
N ASN A 63 -19.36 9.41 -2.37
CA ASN A 63 -19.85 8.02 -2.25
C ASN A 63 -18.69 7.02 -2.00
N HIS A 64 -17.82 7.32 -1.05
CA HIS A 64 -16.71 6.41 -0.75
C HIS A 64 -17.24 5.12 -0.10
N LYS A 65 -17.17 3.98 -0.80
CA LYS A 65 -17.75 2.70 -0.35
C LYS A 65 -17.25 2.21 1.01
N ILE A 66 -16.05 2.64 1.39
CA ILE A 66 -15.48 2.34 2.70
C ILE A 66 -16.30 2.98 3.82
N ASP A 67 -16.82 4.19 3.61
CA ASP A 67 -17.59 4.92 4.63
C ASP A 67 -18.93 4.21 4.86
N GLU A 68 -19.59 3.75 3.79
CA GLU A 68 -20.79 2.92 3.89
C GLU A 68 -20.52 1.59 4.61
N MET A 69 -19.42 0.92 4.27
CA MET A 69 -19.01 -0.34 4.90
C MET A 69 -18.72 -0.19 6.40
N PHE A 70 -18.22 0.97 6.83
CA PHE A 70 -17.80 1.22 8.21
C PHE A 70 -18.83 1.94 9.07
N LYS A 71 -19.89 2.51 8.46
CA LYS A 71 -20.92 3.33 9.12
C LYS A 71 -21.51 2.78 10.44
N ASN A 72 -21.55 1.45 10.62
CA ASN A 72 -22.13 0.80 11.80
C ASN A 72 -21.12 -0.05 12.58
N LEU A 73 -19.83 0.12 12.33
CA LEU A 73 -18.77 -0.63 13.00
C LEU A 73 -18.11 0.24 14.07
N SER A 74 -17.79 -0.37 15.21
CA SER A 74 -16.91 0.26 16.19
C SER A 74 -15.50 0.43 15.64
N LEU A 75 -14.74 1.42 16.14
CA LEU A 75 -13.32 1.60 15.78
C LEU A 75 -12.52 0.31 15.94
N PHE A 76 -12.81 -0.49 16.97
CA PHE A 76 -12.16 -1.80 17.15
C PHE A 76 -12.44 -2.76 15.99
N GLN A 77 -13.69 -2.85 15.52
CA GLN A 77 -14.06 -3.70 14.37
C GLN A 77 -13.41 -3.20 13.07
N ILE A 78 -13.36 -1.88 12.86
CA ILE A 78 -12.67 -1.26 11.71
C ILE A 78 -11.19 -1.62 11.74
N LEU A 79 -10.51 -1.46 12.88
CA LEU A 79 -9.08 -1.78 13.01
C LEU A 79 -8.81 -3.29 12.88
N LEU A 80 -9.67 -4.14 13.44
CA LEU A 80 -9.52 -5.58 13.30
C LEU A 80 -9.66 -6.02 11.84
N THR A 81 -10.67 -5.51 11.13
CA THR A 81 -10.94 -5.90 9.75
C THR A 81 -9.97 -5.24 8.76
N GLY A 82 -9.87 -3.92 8.76
CA GLY A 82 -9.10 -3.14 7.80
C GLY A 82 -7.62 -2.93 8.16
N GLY A 83 -7.27 -3.00 9.45
CA GLY A 83 -5.89 -2.86 9.95
C GLY A 83 -5.16 -4.19 10.14
N ILE A 84 -5.87 -5.32 10.24
CA ILE A 84 -5.26 -6.64 10.48
C ILE A 84 -5.70 -7.66 9.43
N ILE A 85 -6.99 -8.00 9.35
CA ILE A 85 -7.47 -9.12 8.52
C ILE A 85 -7.23 -8.85 7.03
N ALA A 86 -7.67 -7.70 6.52
CA ALA A 86 -7.50 -7.33 5.11
C ALA A 86 -6.01 -7.25 4.71
N PRO A 87 -5.13 -6.53 5.44
CA PRO A 87 -3.69 -6.54 5.16
C PRO A 87 -3.08 -7.95 5.17
N VAL A 88 -3.45 -8.83 6.10
CA VAL A 88 -2.93 -10.21 6.11
C VAL A 88 -3.31 -10.96 4.84
N ILE A 89 -4.58 -10.89 4.44
CA ILE A 89 -5.08 -11.55 3.22
C ILE A 89 -4.40 -10.96 1.98
N GLU A 90 -4.36 -9.65 1.88
CA GLU A 90 -3.75 -8.94 0.74
C GLU A 90 -2.26 -9.26 0.64
N GLU A 91 -1.52 -9.27 1.74
CA GLU A 91 -0.11 -9.63 1.72
C GLU A 91 0.13 -11.11 1.35
N LEU A 92 -0.77 -12.01 1.73
CA LEU A 92 -0.72 -13.41 1.29
C LEU A 92 -0.96 -13.54 -0.21
N ILE A 93 -1.90 -12.78 -0.78
CA ILE A 93 -2.22 -12.82 -2.21
C ILE A 93 -1.15 -12.12 -3.04
N PHE A 94 -0.75 -10.91 -2.65
CA PHE A 94 0.07 -10.04 -3.49
C PHE A 94 1.57 -10.12 -3.18
N ARG A 95 1.97 -10.43 -1.95
CA ARG A 95 3.41 -10.40 -1.55
C ARG A 95 4.00 -11.78 -1.35
N ALA A 96 3.21 -12.78 -0.94
CA ALA A 96 3.71 -14.15 -0.86
C ALA A 96 4.25 -14.72 -2.17
N PRO A 97 3.55 -14.56 -3.31
CA PRO A 97 3.99 -15.15 -4.56
C PRO A 97 5.25 -14.51 -5.14
N ILE A 98 5.54 -13.23 -4.84
CA ILE A 98 6.70 -12.49 -5.39
C ILE A 98 8.01 -13.26 -5.21
N THR A 99 8.20 -13.94 -4.06
CA THR A 99 9.43 -14.69 -3.77
C THR A 99 9.53 -16.06 -4.47
N SER A 100 8.49 -16.50 -5.18
CA SER A 100 8.49 -17.75 -5.96
C SER A 100 9.21 -17.59 -7.31
N PHE A 101 9.26 -16.38 -7.87
CA PHE A 101 9.94 -16.08 -9.12
C PHE A 101 11.47 -16.05 -8.91
N LYS A 102 12.18 -17.13 -9.26
CA LYS A 102 13.62 -17.27 -8.97
C LYS A 102 14.53 -16.65 -10.03
N LYS A 103 14.09 -16.58 -11.29
CA LYS A 103 14.92 -15.99 -12.36
C LYS A 103 14.85 -14.47 -12.29
N PRO A 104 15.97 -13.72 -12.44
CA PRO A 104 15.98 -12.27 -12.28
C PRO A 104 14.93 -11.52 -13.13
N THR A 105 14.77 -11.90 -14.40
CA THR A 105 13.77 -11.31 -15.30
C THR A 105 12.34 -11.59 -14.84
N SER A 106 12.04 -12.85 -14.50
CA SER A 106 10.72 -13.25 -14.00
C SER A 106 10.37 -12.59 -12.67
N PHE A 107 11.35 -12.40 -11.79
CA PHE A 107 11.18 -11.73 -10.52
C PHE A 107 10.84 -10.25 -10.72
N LYS A 108 11.59 -9.57 -11.58
CA LYS A 108 11.36 -8.16 -11.90
C LYS A 108 9.95 -7.94 -12.45
N ILE A 109 9.53 -8.79 -13.39
CA ILE A 109 8.17 -8.76 -13.94
C ILE A 109 7.14 -9.03 -12.84
N GLY A 110 7.32 -10.10 -12.07
CA GLY A 110 6.41 -10.47 -10.98
C GLY A 110 6.26 -9.34 -9.95
N PHE A 111 7.35 -8.72 -9.54
CA PHE A 111 7.34 -7.60 -8.59
C PHE A 111 6.44 -6.45 -9.05
N TYR A 112 6.59 -5.98 -10.30
CA TYR A 112 5.75 -4.90 -10.81
C TYR A 112 4.31 -5.33 -11.07
N VAL A 113 4.10 -6.54 -11.61
CA VAL A 113 2.75 -7.07 -11.85
C VAL A 113 1.96 -7.14 -10.55
N PHE A 114 2.55 -7.68 -9.47
CA PHE A 114 1.87 -7.74 -8.18
C PHE A 114 1.63 -6.36 -7.55
N ALA A 115 2.52 -5.39 -7.75
CA ALA A 115 2.27 -4.01 -7.32
C ALA A 115 1.11 -3.36 -8.10
N VAL A 116 1.03 -3.57 -9.41
CA VAL A 116 -0.07 -3.08 -10.25
C VAL A 116 -1.39 -3.75 -9.88
N LEU A 117 -1.42 -5.09 -9.76
CA LEU A 117 -2.62 -5.84 -9.38
C LEU A 117 -3.14 -5.41 -7.99
N PHE A 118 -2.23 -5.17 -7.05
CA PHE A 118 -2.57 -4.64 -5.74
C PHE A 118 -3.28 -3.29 -5.86
N GLY A 119 -2.74 -2.36 -6.66
CA GLY A 119 -3.41 -1.08 -6.94
C GLY A 119 -4.79 -1.27 -7.59
N LEU A 120 -4.88 -2.09 -8.63
CA LEU A 120 -6.13 -2.31 -9.38
C LEU A 120 -7.27 -2.86 -8.51
N VAL A 121 -6.98 -3.73 -7.54
CA VAL A 121 -8.02 -4.21 -6.61
C VAL A 121 -8.65 -3.07 -5.81
N HIS A 122 -7.90 -2.01 -5.50
CA HIS A 122 -8.42 -0.87 -4.76
C HIS A 122 -9.35 0.03 -5.58
N LEU A 123 -9.49 -0.21 -6.88
CA LEU A 123 -10.52 0.45 -7.67
C LEU A 123 -11.94 0.11 -7.15
N SER A 124 -12.10 -1.01 -6.42
CA SER A 124 -13.35 -1.37 -5.76
C SER A 124 -13.81 -0.38 -4.67
N ASN A 125 -12.93 0.52 -4.23
CA ASN A 125 -13.28 1.57 -3.26
C ASN A 125 -14.15 2.68 -3.88
N PHE A 126 -14.22 2.73 -5.23
CA PHE A 126 -15.00 3.69 -5.99
C PHE A 126 -16.24 3.04 -6.61
N ASP A 127 -17.23 3.86 -6.95
CA ASP A 127 -18.27 3.46 -7.88
C ASP A 127 -17.71 3.34 -9.30
N ILE A 128 -17.83 2.15 -9.89
CA ILE A 128 -17.25 1.88 -11.20
C ILE A 128 -18.09 2.56 -12.27
N THR A 129 -17.64 3.75 -12.67
CA THR A 129 -18.17 4.54 -13.77
C THR A 129 -17.14 4.64 -14.90
N THR A 130 -17.55 5.11 -16.07
CA THR A 130 -16.63 5.37 -17.19
C THR A 130 -15.50 6.33 -16.78
N ASN A 131 -15.81 7.39 -16.02
CA ASN A 131 -14.81 8.35 -15.58
C ASN A 131 -13.81 7.73 -14.60
N VAL A 132 -14.27 6.87 -13.68
CA VAL A 132 -13.38 6.12 -12.77
C VAL A 132 -12.46 5.17 -13.54
N LEU A 133 -12.97 4.50 -14.58
CA LEU A 133 -12.13 3.63 -15.42
C LEU A 133 -11.09 4.43 -16.22
N ILE A 134 -11.45 5.61 -16.72
CA ILE A 134 -10.51 6.53 -17.39
C ILE A 134 -9.47 7.06 -16.41
N ALA A 135 -9.88 7.42 -15.20
CA ALA A 135 -9.02 7.92 -14.13
C ALA A 135 -8.24 6.81 -13.41
N ALA A 136 -8.54 5.53 -13.66
CA ALA A 136 -8.03 4.41 -12.88
C ALA A 136 -6.51 4.42 -12.68
N PRO A 137 -5.66 4.70 -13.69
CA PRO A 137 -4.22 4.76 -13.50
C PRO A 137 -3.77 5.79 -12.45
N LEU A 138 -4.54 6.87 -12.29
CA LEU A 138 -4.29 7.94 -11.33
C LEU A 138 -4.89 7.62 -9.96
N LEU A 139 -6.13 7.10 -9.94
CA LEU A 139 -6.84 6.78 -8.71
C LEU A 139 -6.15 5.68 -7.90
N VAL A 140 -5.57 4.69 -8.56
CA VAL A 140 -4.87 3.57 -7.89
C VAL A 140 -3.37 3.79 -7.75
N LEU A 141 -2.85 4.93 -8.23
CA LEU A 141 -1.42 5.25 -8.18
C LEU A 141 -0.82 5.17 -6.76
N PRO A 142 -1.46 5.73 -5.70
CA PRO A 142 -0.94 5.57 -4.34
C PRO A 142 -0.74 4.10 -3.98
N GLN A 143 -1.71 3.25 -4.31
CA GLN A 143 -1.73 1.85 -3.96
C GLN A 143 -0.71 1.07 -4.79
N ILE A 144 -0.44 1.43 -6.05
CA ILE A 144 0.68 0.84 -6.82
C ILE A 144 2.02 1.16 -6.15
N ILE A 145 2.22 2.40 -5.70
CA ILE A 145 3.46 2.83 -5.05
C ILE A 145 3.65 2.13 -3.70
N LEU A 146 2.61 2.11 -2.86
CA LEU A 146 2.60 1.34 -1.59
C LEU A 146 2.78 -0.15 -1.86
N GLY A 147 2.15 -0.64 -2.93
CA GLY A 147 2.41 -1.85 -3.70
C GLY A 147 3.87 -2.29 -3.63
N ALA A 148 4.70 -1.43 -4.22
CA ALA A 148 6.14 -1.60 -4.34
C ALA A 148 6.87 -1.43 -3.00
N TYR A 149 6.44 -0.55 -2.10
CA TYR A 149 7.06 -0.37 -0.77
C TYR A 149 6.91 -1.63 0.10
N PHE A 150 5.72 -2.21 0.10
CA PHE A 150 5.44 -3.47 0.79
C PHE A 150 6.20 -4.63 0.11
N GLY A 151 6.28 -4.63 -1.22
CA GLY A 151 7.15 -5.54 -1.97
C GLY A 151 8.63 -5.43 -1.57
N PHE A 152 9.15 -4.22 -1.37
CA PHE A 152 10.53 -3.98 -0.93
C PHE A 152 10.78 -4.59 0.45
N ILE A 153 9.97 -4.24 1.46
CA ILE A 153 10.17 -4.77 2.82
C ILE A 153 9.93 -6.29 2.88
N ARG A 154 9.00 -6.81 2.05
CA ARG A 154 8.77 -8.24 1.88
C ARG A 154 10.05 -8.96 1.45
N VAL A 155 10.74 -8.44 0.44
CA VAL A 155 11.95 -9.09 -0.10
C VAL A 155 13.11 -8.94 0.86
N LYS A 156 13.26 -7.77 1.49
CA LYS A 156 14.38 -7.49 2.40
C LYS A 156 14.26 -8.21 3.74
N PHE A 157 13.10 -8.17 4.38
CA PHE A 157 12.93 -8.65 5.76
C PHE A 157 11.94 -9.81 5.91
N GLY A 158 11.05 -10.04 4.95
CA GLY A 158 10.11 -11.16 4.93
C GLY A 158 8.64 -10.75 5.03
N LEU A 159 7.74 -11.73 4.95
CA LEU A 159 6.30 -11.50 4.84
C LEU A 159 5.69 -10.75 6.03
N ILE A 160 6.07 -11.15 7.23
CA ILE A 160 5.51 -10.60 8.47
C ILE A 160 5.79 -9.10 8.56
N TRP A 161 6.99 -8.65 8.16
CA TRP A 161 7.32 -7.21 8.14
C TRP A 161 6.46 -6.43 7.16
N SER A 162 6.09 -7.04 6.03
CA SER A 162 5.17 -6.45 5.06
C SER A 162 3.75 -6.32 5.62
N MET A 163 3.24 -7.38 6.27
CA MET A 163 1.95 -7.37 6.96
C MET A 163 1.88 -6.32 8.06
N LEU A 164 2.93 -6.20 8.88
CA LEU A 164 3.00 -5.19 9.92
C LEU A 164 3.03 -3.77 9.32
N LEU A 165 3.78 -3.55 8.24
CA LEU A 165 3.91 -2.22 7.65
C LEU A 165 2.58 -1.77 7.06
N HIS A 166 1.93 -2.67 6.33
CA HIS A 166 0.62 -2.45 5.73
C HIS A 166 -0.45 -2.24 6.80
N GLY A 167 -0.50 -3.10 7.81
CA GLY A 167 -1.46 -2.98 8.91
C GLY A 167 -1.30 -1.69 9.71
N CYS A 168 -0.05 -1.28 10.01
CA CYS A 168 0.21 0.01 10.65
C CYS A 168 -0.19 1.20 9.77
N TYR A 169 0.10 1.15 8.47
CA TYR A 169 -0.31 2.18 7.52
C TYR A 169 -1.84 2.33 7.50
N ASN A 170 -2.59 1.24 7.32
CA ASN A 170 -4.05 1.26 7.29
C ASN A 170 -4.64 1.71 8.64
N SER A 171 -4.12 1.19 9.74
CA SER A 171 -4.62 1.54 11.09
C SER A 171 -4.46 3.03 11.39
N ILE A 172 -3.33 3.63 11.00
CA ILE A 172 -3.13 5.08 11.17
C ILE A 172 -4.16 5.86 10.36
N LEU A 173 -4.39 5.50 9.08
CA LEU A 173 -5.38 6.19 8.26
C LEU A 173 -6.80 6.02 8.79
N MET A 174 -7.16 4.82 9.27
CA MET A 174 -8.47 4.55 9.84
C MET A 174 -8.70 5.28 11.16
N ILE A 175 -7.68 5.42 12.00
CA ILE A 175 -7.76 6.24 13.23
C ILE A 175 -7.95 7.72 12.86
N ILE A 176 -7.26 8.21 11.83
CA ILE A 176 -7.43 9.60 11.37
C ILE A 176 -8.83 9.82 10.78
N GLY A 177 -9.34 8.87 9.99
CA GLY A 177 -10.63 8.99 9.30
C GLY A 177 -11.84 8.75 10.20
N PHE A 178 -11.78 7.76 11.09
CA PHE A 178 -12.94 7.27 11.86
C PHE A 178 -12.74 7.30 13.38
N GLY A 179 -11.56 7.69 13.86
CA GLY A 179 -11.26 7.70 15.30
C GLY A 179 -11.79 8.92 16.06
N PHE A 180 -12.34 9.91 15.35
CA PHE A 180 -12.84 11.16 15.90
C PHE A 180 -14.34 11.41 15.61
N GLU A 181 -15.04 10.39 15.10
CA GLU A 181 -16.50 10.34 14.92
C GLU A 181 -17.17 9.66 16.12
#